data_AF-A0AAD6DP71-F1
#
_entry.id   AF-A0AAD6DP71-F1
#
_cell.length_a   1.000
_cell.length_b   1.000
_cell.length_c   1.000
_cell.angle_alpha   90.00
_cell.angle_beta   90.00
_cell.angle_gamma   90.00
#
_symmetry.space_group_name_H-M   'P 1'
#
loop_
_entity.id
_entity.type
_entity.pdbx_description
1 polymer ?
#
loop_
_entity_poly.entity_id
_entity_poly.type
_entity_poly.pdbx_seq_one_letter_code
_entity_poly.pdbx_strand_id
1 'polypeptide(L)'
;MGSDNIVSFSIEQGWWNFTSGEPFNIKKVYGLQPGQETPAGGDAEYMSPQRLEKLTMEMAPVTEKDLIDRVRDPRISNDEAGYGQVVSLQADIDSDMYRIWIAPTSSVAAPFIPWWLGAESIPPELGEHRYLTKDAESTFLNPDYQLQEASLFAGRLFKRVLYYMCSTPRKYLPLVKRTFIGFEDQSREDIEWVEKAARLMISNGEPNASRSLLTHYSHTRAAQAIDMGKSMVNALDSYIKLAGQWRDPKGTQINISPNGEPVNCLVGIDPEEPPSEQLKN
;
A
#
# COMPACT_ATOMS: atom_id res chain seq x y z
N MET A 1 -2.67 -25.51 7.82
CA MET A 1 -1.71 -25.62 8.95
C MET A 1 -2.22 -24.77 10.09
N GLY A 2 -2.10 -25.23 11.33
CA GLY A 2 -2.51 -24.52 12.54
C GLY A 2 -1.90 -25.19 13.77
N SER A 3 -2.04 -24.59 14.95
CA SER A 3 -1.54 -25.20 16.20
C SER A 3 -2.22 -26.53 16.48
N ASP A 4 -1.47 -27.53 16.95
CA ASP A 4 -1.98 -28.88 17.22
C ASP A 4 -3.15 -28.88 18.23
N ASN A 5 -3.17 -27.90 19.13
CA ASN A 5 -4.19 -27.75 20.16
C ASN A 5 -5.30 -26.75 19.82
N ILE A 6 -5.37 -26.23 18.59
CA ILE A 6 -6.33 -25.17 18.23
C ILE A 6 -7.80 -25.59 18.49
N VAL A 7 -8.12 -26.87 18.32
CA VAL A 7 -9.46 -27.38 18.60
C VAL A 7 -9.63 -27.70 20.09
N SER A 8 -8.69 -28.43 20.70
CA SER A 8 -8.81 -28.84 22.12
C SER A 8 -8.86 -27.64 23.06
N PHE A 9 -8.05 -26.60 22.79
CA PHE A 9 -8.09 -25.35 23.56
C PHE A 9 -9.47 -24.69 23.48
N SER A 10 -10.09 -24.61 22.30
CA SER A 10 -11.43 -24.02 22.15
C SER A 10 -12.52 -24.78 22.91
N ILE A 11 -12.39 -26.10 23.05
CA ILE A 11 -13.30 -26.94 23.84
C ILE A 11 -13.10 -26.67 25.33
N GLU A 12 -11.85 -26.61 25.79
CA GLU A 12 -11.50 -26.31 27.19
C GLU A 12 -12.00 -24.92 27.62
N GLN A 13 -11.92 -23.93 26.72
CA GLN A 13 -12.46 -22.59 26.97
C GLN A 13 -13.99 -22.50 26.82
N GLY A 14 -14.65 -23.57 26.37
CA GLY A 14 -16.09 -23.60 26.12
C GLY A 14 -16.55 -22.78 24.93
N TRP A 15 -15.64 -22.37 24.04
CA TRP A 15 -15.94 -21.57 22.84
C TRP A 15 -16.53 -22.40 21.70
N TRP A 16 -16.22 -23.70 21.67
CA TRP A 16 -16.79 -24.64 20.71
C TRP A 16 -17.26 -25.91 21.38
N ASN A 17 -18.46 -26.37 21.01
CA ASN A 17 -19.02 -27.62 21.48
C ASN A 17 -18.95 -28.69 20.39
N PHE A 18 -18.02 -29.64 20.54
CA PHE A 18 -17.85 -30.76 19.61
C PHE A 18 -19.07 -31.70 19.53
N THR A 19 -19.96 -31.68 20.53
CA THR A 19 -21.19 -32.49 20.55
C THR A 19 -22.39 -31.80 19.88
N SER A 20 -22.24 -30.54 19.45
CA SER A 20 -23.32 -29.78 18.80
C SER A 20 -23.72 -30.30 17.41
N GLY A 21 -22.87 -31.12 16.78
CA GLY A 21 -23.03 -31.58 15.39
C GLY A 21 -22.61 -30.55 14.34
N GLU A 22 -22.27 -29.33 14.74
CA GLU A 22 -21.77 -28.28 13.84
C GLU A 22 -20.27 -28.48 13.53
N PRO A 23 -19.83 -28.29 12.27
CA PRO A 23 -18.41 -28.33 11.93
C PRO A 23 -17.64 -27.22 12.63
N PHE A 24 -16.40 -27.50 13.01
CA PHE A 24 -15.52 -26.50 13.61
C PHE A 24 -15.26 -25.35 12.62
N ASN A 25 -15.70 -24.15 12.96
CA ASN A 25 -15.50 -22.94 12.15
C ASN A 25 -14.62 -21.95 12.91
N ILE A 26 -13.36 -21.83 12.47
CA ILE A 26 -12.35 -21.00 13.14
C ILE A 26 -12.77 -19.54 13.30
N LYS A 27 -13.47 -18.96 12.32
CA LYS A 27 -13.96 -17.57 12.41
C LYS A 27 -15.04 -17.43 13.48
N LYS A 28 -15.96 -18.39 13.60
CA LYS A 28 -17.00 -18.34 14.65
C LYS A 28 -16.42 -18.49 16.05
N VAL A 29 -15.37 -19.31 16.19
CA VAL A 29 -14.78 -19.66 17.50
C VAL A 29 -13.75 -18.62 17.96
N TYR A 30 -12.90 -18.13 17.06
CA TYR A 30 -11.78 -17.24 17.39
C TYR A 30 -11.90 -15.84 16.78
N GLY A 31 -12.83 -15.62 15.86
CA GLY A 31 -13.03 -14.33 15.19
C GLY A 31 -13.96 -13.40 15.98
N LEU A 32 -14.02 -12.17 15.49
CA LEU A 32 -15.00 -11.18 15.93
C LEU A 32 -16.41 -11.67 15.62
N GLN A 33 -17.33 -11.52 16.57
CA GLN A 33 -18.71 -11.95 16.38
C GLN A 33 -19.45 -10.96 15.45
N PRO A 34 -20.54 -11.38 14.78
CA PRO A 34 -21.35 -10.47 13.96
C PRO A 34 -21.76 -9.22 14.75
N GLY A 35 -21.51 -8.03 14.18
CA GLY A 35 -21.70 -6.74 14.87
C GLY A 35 -20.49 -6.24 15.66
N GLN A 36 -19.42 -7.05 15.76
CA GLN A 36 -18.08 -6.64 16.17
C GLN A 36 -17.10 -6.60 14.98
N GLU A 37 -17.59 -6.95 13.79
CA GLU A 37 -16.81 -6.89 12.55
C GLU A 37 -16.60 -5.41 12.19
N THR A 38 -15.36 -4.94 12.31
CA THR A 38 -14.95 -3.75 11.57
C THR A 38 -14.84 -4.14 10.08
N PRO A 39 -14.94 -3.18 9.16
CA PRO A 39 -14.39 -3.37 7.82
C PRO A 39 -12.97 -3.96 7.88
N ALA A 40 -12.49 -4.54 6.78
CA ALA A 40 -11.11 -5.02 6.73
C ALA A 40 -10.15 -3.90 7.24
N GLY A 41 -9.10 -4.25 7.97
CA GLY A 41 -8.08 -3.26 8.39
C GLY A 41 -8.46 -2.23 9.48
N GLY A 42 -9.73 -2.07 9.86
CA GLY A 42 -10.16 -1.09 10.86
C GLY A 42 -11.51 -0.46 10.51
N ASP A 43 -11.96 0.50 11.32
CA ASP A 43 -13.28 1.15 11.17
C ASP A 43 -13.43 2.01 9.90
N ALA A 44 -12.41 2.14 9.04
CA ALA A 44 -12.41 3.06 7.90
C ALA A 44 -12.24 2.43 6.50
N GLU A 45 -12.19 1.10 6.36
CA GLU A 45 -12.40 0.50 5.04
C GLU A 45 -13.90 0.46 4.70
N TYR A 46 -14.26 0.56 3.43
CA TYR A 46 -15.66 0.58 2.99
C TYR A 46 -16.11 -0.76 2.40
N MET A 47 -15.29 -1.82 2.55
CA MET A 47 -15.57 -3.13 1.98
C MET A 47 -15.30 -4.25 2.98
N SER A 48 -16.22 -5.21 3.06
CA SER A 48 -15.99 -6.41 3.87
C SER A 48 -14.95 -7.34 3.23
N PRO A 49 -14.17 -8.09 4.03
CA PRO A 49 -13.24 -9.09 3.51
C PRO A 49 -13.90 -10.07 2.52
N GLN A 50 -15.13 -10.51 2.81
CA GLN A 50 -15.86 -11.47 1.96
C GLN A 50 -16.22 -10.85 0.60
N ARG A 51 -16.58 -9.56 0.58
CA ARG A 51 -16.87 -8.85 -0.66
C ARG A 51 -15.61 -8.63 -1.47
N LEU A 52 -14.51 -8.25 -0.81
CA LEU A 52 -13.20 -8.09 -1.43
C LEU A 52 -12.73 -9.39 -2.09
N GLU A 53 -12.81 -10.50 -1.36
CA GLU A 53 -12.47 -11.85 -1.85
C GLU A 53 -13.31 -12.21 -3.08
N LYS A 54 -14.63 -12.08 -3.01
CA LYS A 54 -15.53 -12.37 -4.14
C LYS A 54 -15.16 -11.54 -5.37
N LEU A 55 -14.97 -10.23 -5.20
CA LEU A 55 -14.61 -9.33 -6.29
C LEU A 55 -13.22 -9.63 -6.85
N THR A 56 -12.29 -10.17 -6.06
CA THR A 56 -10.95 -10.58 -6.54
C THR A 56 -11.04 -11.90 -7.32
N MET A 57 -11.86 -12.85 -6.86
CA MET A 57 -12.11 -14.11 -7.58
C MET A 57 -12.76 -13.88 -8.95
N GLU A 58 -13.67 -12.92 -9.05
CA GLU A 58 -14.31 -12.52 -10.32
C GLU A 58 -13.32 -11.92 -11.35
N MET A 59 -12.13 -11.49 -10.92
CA MET A 59 -11.08 -10.97 -11.82
C MET A 59 -10.21 -12.06 -12.45
N ALA A 60 -10.39 -13.34 -12.11
CA ALA A 60 -9.56 -14.41 -12.64
C ALA A 60 -9.78 -14.60 -14.16
N PRO A 61 -8.71 -14.74 -14.99
CA PRO A 61 -7.29 -14.71 -14.60
C PRO A 61 -6.79 -13.28 -14.32
N VAL A 62 -6.01 -13.13 -13.24
CA VAL A 62 -5.48 -11.83 -12.81
C VAL A 62 -4.08 -11.57 -13.34
N THR A 63 -3.83 -10.34 -13.79
CA THR A 63 -2.48 -9.83 -14.04
C THR A 63 -1.96 -9.06 -12.82
N GLU A 64 -0.66 -8.77 -12.79
CA GLU A 64 -0.09 -7.87 -11.76
C GLU A 64 -0.72 -6.49 -11.78
N LYS A 65 -1.05 -5.99 -12.97
CA LYS A 65 -1.71 -4.70 -13.13
C LYS A 65 -3.09 -4.72 -12.47
N ASP A 66 -3.84 -5.81 -12.65
CA ASP A 66 -5.15 -5.97 -12.04
C ASP A 66 -5.07 -5.98 -10.51
N LEU A 67 -4.07 -6.69 -9.95
CA LEU A 67 -3.83 -6.69 -8.51
C LEU A 67 -3.36 -5.34 -7.98
N ILE A 68 -2.49 -4.62 -8.69
CA ILE A 68 -2.09 -3.25 -8.35
C ILE A 68 -3.32 -2.34 -8.29
N ASP A 69 -4.19 -2.39 -9.30
CA ASP A 69 -5.42 -1.60 -9.34
C ASP A 69 -6.37 -1.97 -8.18
N ARG A 70 -6.41 -3.25 -7.78
CA ARG A 70 -7.20 -3.70 -6.63
C ARG A 70 -6.64 -3.19 -5.31
N VAL A 71 -5.34 -3.35 -5.06
CA VAL A 71 -4.69 -2.87 -3.83
C VAL A 71 -4.76 -1.35 -3.72
N ARG A 72 -4.84 -0.63 -4.85
CA ARG A 72 -5.01 0.83 -4.94
C ARG A 72 -6.44 1.32 -4.73
N ASP A 73 -7.44 0.42 -4.64
CA ASP A 73 -8.85 0.81 -4.59
C ASP A 73 -9.11 1.73 -3.38
N PRO A 74 -9.64 2.97 -3.58
CA PRO A 74 -9.89 3.92 -2.50
C PRO A 74 -10.84 3.41 -1.41
N ARG A 75 -11.58 2.32 -1.67
CA ARG A 75 -12.47 1.68 -0.69
C ARG A 75 -11.73 0.88 0.36
N ILE A 76 -10.48 0.49 0.11
CA ILE A 76 -9.62 -0.26 1.03
C ILE A 76 -8.24 0.40 1.24
N SER A 77 -7.98 1.52 0.56
CA SER A 77 -6.71 2.24 0.60
C SER A 77 -6.95 3.71 0.94
N ASN A 78 -6.67 4.08 2.19
CA ASN A 78 -6.87 5.41 2.78
C ASN A 78 -5.62 5.80 3.60
N ASP A 79 -5.69 6.84 4.46
CA ASP A 79 -4.54 7.30 5.26
C ASP A 79 -4.04 6.30 6.33
N GLU A 80 -4.86 5.28 6.67
CA GLU A 80 -4.48 4.20 7.59
C GLU A 80 -3.65 3.11 6.89
N ALA A 81 -3.75 3.00 5.57
CA ALA A 81 -2.94 2.06 4.81
C ALA A 81 -1.46 2.44 4.88
N GLY A 82 -0.66 1.61 5.56
CA GLY A 82 0.76 1.85 5.80
C GLY A 82 1.64 1.76 4.56
N TYR A 83 1.35 0.81 3.66
CA TYR A 83 2.02 0.60 2.37
C TYR A 83 1.16 -0.29 1.47
N GLY A 84 1.46 -0.31 0.17
CA GLY A 84 0.86 -1.25 -0.79
C GLY A 84 1.90 -2.22 -1.32
N GLN A 85 1.54 -3.51 -1.44
CA GLN A 85 2.43 -4.54 -1.96
C GLN A 85 1.72 -5.49 -2.92
N VAL A 86 2.38 -5.83 -4.02
CA VAL A 86 1.94 -6.86 -4.96
C VAL A 86 3.13 -7.74 -5.33
N VAL A 87 2.98 -9.05 -5.21
CA VAL A 87 4.02 -10.04 -5.48
C VAL A 87 3.50 -11.07 -6.47
N SER A 88 4.29 -11.37 -7.50
CA SER A 88 4.05 -12.50 -8.39
C SER A 88 4.97 -13.65 -8.05
N LEU A 89 4.40 -14.78 -7.68
CA LEU A 89 5.15 -16.01 -7.44
C LEU A 89 5.07 -16.89 -8.69
N GLN A 90 6.24 -17.20 -9.26
CA GLN A 90 6.39 -18.11 -10.39
C GLN A 90 7.15 -19.34 -9.94
N ALA A 91 6.78 -20.51 -10.46
CA ALA A 91 7.56 -21.73 -10.25
C ALA A 91 8.86 -21.67 -11.05
N ASP A 92 9.88 -22.38 -10.57
CA ASP A 92 11.12 -22.66 -11.30
C ASP A 92 11.94 -21.43 -11.75
N ILE A 93 11.89 -20.35 -10.96
CA ILE A 93 12.76 -19.17 -11.16
C ILE A 93 13.82 -19.07 -10.06
N ASP A 94 14.93 -18.40 -10.36
CA ASP A 94 15.95 -18.07 -9.38
C ASP A 94 15.36 -17.17 -8.26
N SER A 95 15.77 -17.40 -7.00
CA SER A 95 15.23 -16.66 -5.86
C SER A 95 15.47 -15.16 -5.93
N ASP A 96 16.56 -14.73 -6.57
CA ASP A 96 16.86 -13.31 -6.75
C ASP A 96 15.86 -12.62 -7.69
N MET A 97 15.13 -13.39 -8.49
CA MET A 97 14.23 -12.91 -9.54
C MET A 97 12.78 -12.71 -9.07
N TYR A 98 12.43 -13.06 -7.83
CA TYR A 98 11.10 -12.76 -7.30
C TYR A 98 10.91 -11.26 -7.20
N ARG A 99 9.93 -10.74 -7.94
CA ARG A 99 9.62 -9.31 -8.02
C ARG A 99 8.47 -8.94 -7.10
N ILE A 100 8.64 -7.81 -6.42
CA ILE A 100 7.69 -7.19 -5.50
C ILE A 100 7.49 -5.75 -5.97
N TRP A 101 6.24 -5.35 -6.17
CA TRP A 101 5.86 -3.95 -6.33
C TRP A 101 5.56 -3.35 -4.97
N ILE A 102 6.18 -2.22 -4.64
CA ILE A 102 5.97 -1.54 -3.35
C ILE A 102 5.54 -0.09 -3.57
N ALA A 103 4.41 0.27 -2.97
CA ALA A 103 4.01 1.66 -2.76
C ALA A 103 4.44 2.09 -1.34
N PRO A 104 5.24 3.16 -1.18
CA PRO A 104 5.86 3.54 0.10
C PRO A 104 4.89 4.08 1.17
N THR A 105 3.63 4.24 0.82
CA THR A 105 2.52 4.51 1.76
C THR A 105 1.23 3.99 1.11
N SER A 106 0.07 4.44 1.59
CA SER A 106 -1.24 4.19 0.96
C SER A 106 -1.17 4.17 -0.57
N SER A 107 -1.48 3.00 -1.14
CA SER A 107 -1.39 2.70 -2.57
C SER A 107 -2.27 3.60 -3.45
N VAL A 108 -3.29 4.26 -2.87
CA VAL A 108 -4.10 5.28 -3.55
C VAL A 108 -3.29 6.53 -3.89
N ALA A 109 -2.26 6.84 -3.09
CA ALA A 109 -1.52 8.11 -3.14
C ALA A 109 -0.02 7.96 -3.43
N ALA A 110 0.47 6.75 -3.71
CA ALA A 110 1.86 6.51 -4.09
C ALA A 110 1.96 5.56 -5.29
N PRO A 111 2.99 5.74 -6.15
CA PRO A 111 3.27 4.81 -7.24
C PRO A 111 3.86 3.51 -6.71
N PHE A 112 3.62 2.42 -7.41
CA PHE A 112 4.31 1.16 -7.19
C PHE A 112 5.69 1.17 -7.86
N ILE A 113 6.72 0.93 -7.07
CA ILE A 113 8.12 0.81 -7.52
C ILE A 113 8.48 -0.68 -7.56
N PRO A 114 9.09 -1.19 -8.65
CA PRO A 114 9.51 -2.58 -8.71
C PRO A 114 10.79 -2.80 -7.90
N TRP A 115 10.80 -3.87 -7.13
CA TRP A 115 11.94 -4.38 -6.36
C TRP A 115 12.06 -5.88 -6.63
N TRP A 116 13.27 -6.41 -6.51
CA TRP A 116 13.52 -7.85 -6.59
C TRP A 116 14.13 -8.33 -5.28
N LEU A 117 13.91 -9.59 -4.91
CA LEU A 117 14.54 -10.17 -3.72
C LEU A 117 16.08 -10.18 -3.81
N GLY A 118 16.63 -10.19 -5.02
CA GLY A 118 18.07 -10.02 -5.25
C GLY A 118 18.58 -8.59 -5.12
N ALA A 119 17.73 -7.58 -4.87
CA ALA A 119 18.19 -6.22 -4.64
C ALA A 119 18.92 -6.12 -3.28
N GLU A 120 20.08 -5.47 -3.25
CA GLU A 120 21.01 -5.55 -2.13
C GLU A 120 20.89 -4.40 -1.12
N SER A 121 20.13 -3.36 -1.46
CA SER A 121 19.95 -2.20 -0.58
C SER A 121 18.70 -1.39 -0.93
N ILE A 122 18.25 -0.58 0.02
CA ILE A 122 17.14 0.37 -0.12
C ILE A 122 17.70 1.79 0.08
N PRO A 123 17.36 2.78 -0.77
CA PRO A 123 17.75 4.17 -0.54
C PRO A 123 17.18 4.70 0.79
N PRO A 124 17.91 5.58 1.50
CA PRO A 124 17.49 6.08 2.81
C PRO A 124 16.12 6.79 2.78
N GLU A 125 15.72 7.35 1.64
CA GLU A 125 14.42 7.99 1.46
C GLU A 125 13.24 7.01 1.54
N LEU A 126 13.47 5.73 1.26
CA LEU A 126 12.49 4.65 1.38
C LEU A 126 12.76 3.73 2.58
N GLY A 127 13.79 4.03 3.38
CA GLY A 127 14.07 3.34 4.62
C GLY A 127 13.08 3.68 5.75
N GLU A 128 13.26 3.03 6.90
CA GLU A 128 12.42 3.25 8.08
C GLU A 128 12.77 4.57 8.77
N HIS A 129 11.89 5.56 8.67
CA HIS A 129 12.01 6.79 9.46
C HIS A 129 11.23 6.65 10.78
N ARG A 130 11.73 7.26 11.87
CA ARG A 130 11.19 7.23 13.23
C ARG A 130 9.72 7.63 13.29
N TYR A 131 9.24 8.46 12.37
CA TYR A 131 7.84 8.91 12.34
C TYR A 131 6.85 7.77 12.04
N LEU A 132 7.33 6.56 11.77
CA LEU A 132 6.54 5.34 11.66
C LEU A 132 6.59 4.44 12.91
N THR A 133 7.34 4.78 13.95
CA THR A 133 7.42 3.96 15.16
C THR A 133 6.52 4.48 16.26
N LYS A 134 5.91 3.54 17.00
CA LYS A 134 5.10 3.86 18.17
C LYS A 134 5.97 4.57 19.21
N ASP A 135 5.42 5.60 19.84
CA ASP A 135 6.07 6.37 20.91
C ASP A 135 7.33 7.13 20.45
N ALA A 136 7.53 7.32 19.14
CA ALA A 136 8.68 8.05 18.59
C ALA A 136 8.80 9.48 19.12
N GLU A 137 7.69 10.11 19.51
CA GLU A 137 7.64 11.43 20.13
C GLU A 137 8.15 11.46 21.57
N SER A 138 8.22 10.30 22.25
CA SER A 138 8.58 10.19 23.66
C SER A 138 10.09 10.08 23.92
N THR A 139 10.91 9.92 22.87
CA THR A 139 12.36 9.74 22.97
C THR A 139 13.15 10.52 21.89
N PHE A 140 14.48 10.57 22.04
CA PHE A 140 15.38 11.23 21.09
C PHE A 140 15.96 10.25 20.08
N LEU A 141 16.34 10.77 18.91
CA LEU A 141 16.91 9.99 17.81
C LEU A 141 18.25 9.35 18.21
N ASN A 142 18.43 8.07 17.89
CA ASN A 142 19.74 7.43 17.93
C ASN A 142 20.65 8.05 16.85
N PRO A 143 21.86 8.56 17.19
CA PRO A 143 22.79 9.16 16.23
C PRO A 143 23.07 8.31 14.97
N ASP A 144 23.00 6.99 15.05
CA ASP A 144 23.21 6.08 13.90
C ASP A 144 22.17 6.30 12.78
N TYR A 145 20.99 6.82 13.13
CA TYR A 145 19.90 7.09 12.20
C TYR A 145 19.86 8.56 11.74
N GLN A 146 20.80 9.41 12.16
CA GLN A 146 20.74 10.85 11.89
C GLN A 146 20.72 11.20 10.39
N LEU A 147 21.48 10.47 9.56
CA LEU A 147 21.54 10.72 8.12
C LEU A 147 20.30 10.18 7.41
N GLN A 148 19.76 9.06 7.89
CA GLN A 148 18.49 8.52 7.40
C GLN A 148 17.37 9.51 7.70
N GLU A 149 17.23 9.98 8.94
CA GLU A 149 16.24 11.00 9.32
C GLU A 149 16.43 12.35 8.63
N ALA A 150 17.66 12.71 8.27
CA ALA A 150 17.93 13.92 7.50
C ALA A 150 17.51 13.78 6.02
N SER A 151 17.40 12.56 5.51
CA SER A 151 16.95 12.30 4.14
C SER A 151 15.46 12.62 3.96
N LEU A 152 15.04 12.75 2.70
CA LEU A 152 13.63 12.93 2.40
C LEU A 152 12.86 11.65 2.71
N PHE A 153 11.86 11.70 3.58
CA PHE A 153 11.02 10.52 3.78
C PHE A 153 9.92 10.36 2.71
N ALA A 154 9.99 9.30 1.91
CA ALA A 154 9.02 8.99 0.85
C ALA A 154 7.59 8.79 1.40
N GLY A 155 7.43 8.14 2.56
CA GLY A 155 6.12 7.95 3.18
C GLY A 155 5.45 9.31 3.48
N ARG A 156 6.18 10.26 4.05
CA ARG A 156 5.66 11.62 4.30
C ARG A 156 5.43 12.40 3.00
N LEU A 157 6.30 12.25 2.00
CA LEU A 157 6.11 12.88 0.69
C LEU A 157 4.76 12.48 0.08
N PHE A 158 4.47 11.17 0.04
CA PHE A 158 3.24 10.67 -0.56
C PHE A 158 2.01 10.82 0.35
N LYS A 159 2.17 10.91 1.69
CA LYS A 159 1.08 11.41 2.56
C LYS A 159 0.68 12.85 2.23
N ARG A 160 1.63 13.72 1.87
CA ARG A 160 1.28 15.08 1.38
C ARG A 160 0.49 15.00 0.07
N VAL A 161 0.85 14.10 -0.85
CA VAL A 161 0.06 13.86 -2.06
C VAL A 161 -1.35 13.41 -1.70
N LEU A 162 -1.50 12.43 -0.80
CA LEU A 162 -2.79 11.95 -0.30
C LEU A 162 -3.67 13.10 0.19
N TYR A 163 -3.14 13.96 1.07
CA TYR A 163 -3.90 15.03 1.69
C TYR A 163 -4.35 16.10 0.69
N TYR A 164 -3.50 16.50 -0.25
CA TYR A 164 -3.93 17.41 -1.32
C TYR A 164 -4.93 16.75 -2.26
N MET A 165 -4.66 15.52 -2.69
CA MET A 165 -5.50 14.77 -3.62
C MET A 165 -6.91 14.57 -3.05
N CYS A 166 -7.01 14.10 -1.81
CA CYS A 166 -8.29 13.83 -1.16
C CYS A 166 -8.99 15.09 -0.62
N SER A 167 -8.37 16.27 -0.70
CA SER A 167 -9.04 17.53 -0.35
C SER A 167 -10.20 17.87 -1.30
N THR A 168 -10.14 17.40 -2.55
CA THR A 168 -11.23 17.49 -3.55
C THR A 168 -11.07 16.32 -4.54
N PRO A 169 -11.43 15.10 -4.12
CA PRO A 169 -11.04 13.87 -4.82
C PRO A 169 -11.55 13.82 -6.26
N ARG A 170 -12.78 14.29 -6.53
CA ARG A 170 -13.33 14.35 -7.90
C ARG A 170 -12.44 15.11 -8.90
N LYS A 171 -11.67 16.11 -8.43
CA LYS A 171 -10.77 16.90 -9.29
C LYS A 171 -9.36 16.31 -9.35
N TYR A 172 -8.80 15.94 -8.21
CA TYR A 172 -7.37 15.64 -8.11
C TYR A 172 -7.04 14.15 -8.21
N LEU A 173 -7.91 13.26 -7.74
CA LEU A 173 -7.66 11.82 -7.80
C LEU A 173 -7.42 11.32 -9.23
N PRO A 174 -8.24 11.66 -10.25
CA PRO A 174 -7.99 11.22 -11.62
C PRO A 174 -6.67 11.76 -12.19
N LEU A 175 -6.27 12.97 -11.81
CA LEU A 175 -5.01 13.58 -12.25
C LEU A 175 -3.82 12.82 -11.66
N VAL A 176 -3.79 12.66 -10.33
CA VAL A 176 -2.69 11.99 -9.61
C VAL A 176 -2.59 10.52 -10.03
N LYS A 177 -3.72 9.80 -10.08
CA LYS A 177 -3.76 8.38 -10.46
C LYS A 177 -3.22 8.16 -11.87
N ARG A 178 -3.57 9.00 -12.85
CA ARG A 178 -3.02 8.89 -14.22
C ARG A 178 -1.50 9.04 -14.24
N THR A 179 -0.95 9.96 -13.44
CA THR A 179 0.51 10.14 -13.35
C THR A 179 1.19 8.89 -12.77
N PHE A 180 0.63 8.29 -11.73
CA PHE A 180 1.17 7.04 -11.16
C PHE A 180 1.08 5.86 -12.13
N ILE A 181 -0.08 5.70 -12.79
CA ILE A 181 -0.25 4.65 -13.80
C ILE A 181 0.78 4.81 -14.93
N GLY A 182 0.99 6.03 -15.43
CA GLY A 182 1.99 6.29 -16.46
C GLY A 182 3.43 5.99 -16.01
N PHE A 183 3.79 6.31 -14.76
CA PHE A 183 5.07 5.92 -14.17
C PHE A 183 5.21 4.40 -14.08
N GLU A 184 4.16 3.70 -13.66
CA GLU A 184 4.16 2.25 -13.50
C GLU A 184 4.16 1.51 -14.83
N ASP A 185 3.50 2.04 -15.86
CA ASP A 185 3.51 1.50 -17.21
C ASP A 185 4.91 1.55 -17.81
N GLN A 186 5.62 2.68 -17.66
CA GLN A 186 7.04 2.76 -18.05
C GLN A 186 7.89 1.71 -17.31
N SER A 187 7.67 1.53 -16.01
CA SER A 187 8.37 0.50 -15.24
C SER A 187 8.05 -0.92 -15.75
N ARG A 188 6.82 -1.17 -16.21
CA ARG A 188 6.38 -2.45 -16.79
C ARG A 188 7.00 -2.73 -18.15
N GLU A 189 7.10 -1.72 -19.01
CA GLU A 189 7.77 -1.82 -20.31
C GLU A 189 9.25 -2.23 -20.13
N ASP A 190 9.89 -1.75 -19.07
CA ASP A 190 11.29 -2.03 -18.79
C ASP A 190 11.54 -3.42 -18.18
N ILE A 191 10.57 -3.98 -17.44
CA ILE A 191 10.74 -5.24 -16.70
C ILE A 191 11.22 -6.39 -17.59
N GLU A 192 10.71 -6.50 -18.82
CA GLU A 192 11.07 -7.60 -19.71
C GLU A 192 12.58 -7.63 -19.99
N TRP A 193 13.17 -6.48 -20.35
CA TRP A 193 14.59 -6.44 -20.68
C TRP A 193 15.47 -6.53 -19.43
N VAL A 194 15.04 -5.92 -18.31
CA VAL A 194 15.76 -5.99 -17.02
C VAL A 194 15.85 -7.43 -16.56
N GLU A 195 14.72 -8.14 -16.52
CA GLU A 195 14.69 -9.52 -16.05
C GLU A 195 15.39 -10.48 -17.02
N LYS A 196 15.30 -10.23 -18.33
CA LYS A 196 16.05 -11.00 -19.33
C LYS A 196 17.56 -10.86 -19.15
N ALA A 197 18.05 -9.65 -18.92
CA ALA A 197 19.47 -9.40 -18.67
C ALA A 197 19.93 -10.05 -17.36
N ALA A 198 19.16 -9.91 -16.28
CA ALA A 198 19.43 -10.53 -14.99
C ALA A 198 19.51 -12.06 -15.07
N ARG A 199 18.54 -12.71 -15.76
CA ARG A 199 18.56 -14.17 -15.99
C ARG A 199 19.78 -14.61 -16.79
N LEU A 200 20.17 -13.85 -17.81
CA LEU A 200 21.37 -14.16 -18.60
C LEU A 200 22.64 -14.12 -17.73
N MET A 201 22.79 -13.09 -16.89
CA MET A 201 23.91 -12.97 -15.94
C MET A 201 23.95 -14.17 -14.98
N ILE A 202 22.81 -14.54 -14.39
CA ILE A 202 22.71 -15.72 -13.51
C ILE A 202 23.14 -16.99 -14.26
N SER A 203 22.62 -17.21 -15.47
CA SER A 203 22.93 -18.40 -16.27
C SER A 203 24.40 -18.50 -16.69
N ASN A 204 25.10 -17.36 -16.78
CA ASN A 204 26.53 -17.29 -17.10
C ASN A 204 27.43 -17.36 -15.85
N GLY A 205 26.87 -17.57 -14.65
CA GLY A 205 27.62 -17.64 -13.41
C GLY A 205 27.99 -16.28 -12.82
N GLU A 206 27.25 -15.22 -13.15
CA GLU A 206 27.46 -13.85 -12.68
C GLU A 206 26.30 -13.34 -11.79
N PRO A 207 25.91 -14.04 -10.71
CA PRO A 207 24.76 -13.64 -9.88
C PRO A 207 24.95 -12.26 -9.23
N ASN A 208 26.18 -11.87 -8.85
CA ASN A 208 26.44 -10.55 -8.28
C ASN A 208 26.19 -9.41 -9.29
N ALA A 209 26.47 -9.64 -10.57
CA ALA A 209 26.17 -8.66 -11.62
C ALA A 209 24.65 -8.52 -11.80
N SER A 210 23.91 -9.64 -11.74
CA SER A 210 22.45 -9.64 -11.74
C SER A 210 21.89 -8.80 -10.58
N ARG A 211 22.32 -9.07 -9.34
CA ARG A 211 21.90 -8.29 -8.16
C ARG A 211 22.22 -6.81 -8.27
N SER A 212 23.41 -6.47 -8.79
CA SER A 212 23.80 -5.08 -9.04
C SER A 212 22.87 -4.39 -10.05
N LEU A 213 22.51 -5.08 -11.14
CA LEU A 213 21.56 -4.57 -12.13
C LEU A 213 20.17 -4.34 -11.51
N LEU A 214 19.63 -5.34 -10.80
CA LEU A 214 18.31 -5.27 -10.18
C LEU A 214 18.26 -4.15 -9.11
N THR A 215 19.31 -4.02 -8.31
CA THR A 215 19.46 -2.93 -7.32
C THR A 215 19.49 -1.58 -8.01
N HIS A 216 20.34 -1.42 -9.03
CA HIS A 216 20.50 -0.16 -9.74
C HIS A 216 19.20 0.30 -10.41
N TYR A 217 18.48 -0.63 -11.07
CA TYR A 217 17.21 -0.30 -11.71
C TYR A 217 16.16 0.10 -10.66
N SER A 218 16.03 -0.66 -9.56
CA SER A 218 15.09 -0.33 -8.48
C SER A 218 15.38 1.04 -7.87
N HIS A 219 16.66 1.35 -7.59
CA HIS A 219 17.10 2.65 -7.07
C HIS A 219 16.79 3.79 -8.04
N THR A 220 17.00 3.55 -9.34
CA THR A 220 16.71 4.55 -10.38
C THR A 220 15.21 4.87 -10.44
N ARG A 221 14.36 3.83 -10.46
CA ARG A 221 12.90 4.01 -10.43
C ARG A 221 12.44 4.68 -9.13
N ALA A 222 13.05 4.32 -8.00
CA ALA A 222 12.77 4.93 -6.72
C ALA A 222 13.08 6.44 -6.69
N ALA A 223 14.25 6.85 -7.19
CA ALA A 223 14.62 8.26 -7.30
C ALA A 223 13.65 9.03 -8.22
N GLN A 224 13.29 8.44 -9.37
CA GLN A 224 12.31 9.03 -10.30
C GLN A 224 10.91 9.17 -9.66
N ALA A 225 10.47 8.17 -8.90
CA ALA A 225 9.21 8.23 -8.16
C ALA A 225 9.20 9.37 -7.13
N ILE A 226 10.32 9.55 -6.42
CA ILE A 226 10.49 10.64 -5.45
C ILE A 226 10.41 12.00 -6.15
N ASP A 227 11.11 12.19 -7.26
CA ASP A 227 11.12 13.47 -7.97
C ASP A 227 9.76 13.80 -8.60
N MET A 228 9.06 12.78 -9.11
CA MET A 228 7.66 12.89 -9.51
C MET A 228 6.77 13.31 -8.34
N GLY A 229 6.92 12.68 -7.17
CA GLY A 229 6.15 13.01 -5.96
C GLY A 229 6.39 14.45 -5.50
N LYS A 230 7.65 14.92 -5.48
CA LYS A 230 8.01 16.32 -5.16
C LYS A 230 7.31 17.29 -6.11
N SER A 231 7.38 17.00 -7.41
CA SER A 231 6.77 17.84 -8.45
C SER A 231 5.26 17.92 -8.29
N MET A 232 4.61 16.78 -8.01
CA MET A 232 3.17 16.71 -7.75
C MET A 232 2.77 17.56 -6.54
N VAL A 233 3.47 17.40 -5.42
CA VAL A 233 3.21 18.15 -4.19
C VAL A 233 3.39 19.65 -4.42
N ASN A 234 4.45 20.07 -5.10
CA ASN A 234 4.68 21.49 -5.39
C ASN A 234 3.58 22.08 -6.28
N ALA A 235 3.13 21.34 -7.29
CA ALA A 235 2.06 21.77 -8.18
C ALA A 235 0.73 21.90 -7.44
N LEU A 236 0.34 20.88 -6.67
CA LEU A 236 -0.91 20.89 -5.89
C LEU A 236 -0.90 21.97 -4.81
N ASP A 237 0.20 22.13 -4.07
CA ASP A 237 0.34 23.17 -3.04
C ASP A 237 0.19 24.57 -3.64
N SER A 238 0.91 24.84 -4.72
CA SER A 238 0.87 26.13 -5.41
C SER A 238 -0.54 26.42 -5.93
N TYR A 239 -1.17 25.45 -6.59
CA TYR A 239 -2.52 25.62 -7.12
C TYR A 239 -3.53 25.89 -6.01
N ILE A 240 -3.54 25.09 -4.95
CA ILE A 240 -4.50 25.22 -3.85
C ILE A 240 -4.37 26.57 -3.15
N LYS A 241 -3.15 27.04 -2.89
CA LYS A 241 -2.91 28.35 -2.28
C LYS A 241 -3.30 29.50 -3.18
N LEU A 242 -2.86 29.49 -4.44
CA LEU A 242 -3.09 30.59 -5.38
C LEU A 242 -4.54 30.66 -5.89
N ALA A 243 -5.24 29.53 -5.96
CA ALA A 243 -6.66 29.48 -6.31
C ALA A 243 -7.59 29.76 -5.12
N GLY A 244 -7.06 30.10 -3.93
CA GLY A 244 -7.87 30.40 -2.75
C GLY A 244 -8.61 29.20 -2.17
N GLN A 245 -8.13 27.98 -2.41
CA GLN A 245 -8.74 26.73 -1.90
C GLN A 245 -8.16 26.27 -0.56
N TRP A 246 -7.16 26.99 -0.05
CA TRP A 246 -6.64 26.74 1.30
C TRP A 246 -7.73 26.92 2.35
N ARG A 247 -7.79 25.99 3.31
CA ARG A 247 -8.73 26.01 4.42
C ARG A 247 -7.98 25.82 5.72
N ASP A 248 -8.11 26.78 6.63
CA ASP A 248 -7.59 26.63 7.99
C ASP A 248 -8.46 25.64 8.80
N PRO A 249 -7.86 24.88 9.73
CA PRO A 249 -8.61 23.99 10.60
C PRO A 249 -9.59 24.79 11.47
N LYS A 250 -10.83 24.31 11.60
CA LYS A 250 -11.87 24.94 12.44
C LYS A 250 -11.84 24.45 13.89
N GLY A 251 -11.26 23.28 14.15
CA GLY A 251 -11.24 22.63 15.46
C GLY A 251 -9.87 22.71 16.14
N THR A 252 -9.80 22.25 17.39
CA THR A 252 -8.57 22.21 18.21
C THR A 252 -7.89 20.84 18.23
N GLN A 253 -8.59 19.80 17.77
CA GLN A 253 -8.06 18.44 17.71
C GLN A 253 -7.31 18.23 16.39
N ILE A 254 -6.06 17.80 16.47
CA ILE A 254 -5.23 17.45 15.31
C ILE A 254 -5.46 15.98 14.90
N ASN A 255 -5.56 15.09 15.89
CA ASN A 255 -5.75 13.67 15.68
C ASN A 255 -7.24 13.33 15.64
N ILE A 256 -7.59 12.33 14.82
CA ILE A 256 -8.94 11.78 14.78
C ILE A 256 -9.31 11.17 16.14
N SER A 257 -10.60 11.24 16.50
CA SER A 257 -11.11 10.45 17.62
C SER A 257 -11.10 8.96 17.24
N PRO A 258 -11.22 8.03 18.21
CA PRO A 258 -11.25 6.59 17.92
C PRO A 258 -12.31 6.16 16.88
N ASN A 259 -13.38 6.95 16.71
CA ASN A 259 -14.46 6.70 15.75
C ASN A 259 -14.48 7.75 14.63
N GLY A 260 -13.39 8.50 14.46
CA GLY A 260 -13.26 9.55 13.45
C GLY A 260 -12.90 8.95 12.09
N GLU A 261 -13.40 9.57 11.02
CA GLU A 261 -13.07 9.15 9.67
C GLU A 261 -11.66 9.67 9.30
N PRO A 262 -10.71 8.79 8.93
CA PRO A 262 -9.40 9.20 8.45
C PRO A 262 -9.52 9.87 7.07
N VAL A 263 -8.45 10.55 6.64
CA VAL A 263 -8.42 11.15 5.30
C VAL A 263 -8.56 10.03 4.25
N ASN A 264 -9.60 10.15 3.44
CA ASN A 264 -9.91 9.23 2.36
C ASN A 264 -10.33 10.00 1.09
N CYS A 265 -10.26 9.31 -0.05
CA CYS A 265 -10.58 9.89 -1.34
C CYS A 265 -12.02 9.59 -1.81
N LEU A 266 -12.91 9.27 -0.87
CA LEU A 266 -14.32 8.96 -1.11
C LEU A 266 -15.28 10.02 -0.55
N VAL A 267 -14.77 11.18 -0.11
CA VAL A 267 -15.61 12.27 0.40
C VAL A 267 -16.66 12.69 -0.64
N GLY A 268 -17.93 12.45 -0.31
CA GLY A 268 -19.08 12.73 -1.19
C GLY A 268 -19.24 11.75 -2.35
N ILE A 269 -18.66 10.56 -2.25
CA ILE A 269 -18.76 9.44 -3.19
C ILE A 269 -19.35 8.26 -2.43
N ASP A 270 -20.39 7.62 -2.98
CA ASP A 270 -20.88 6.36 -2.42
C ASP A 270 -19.86 5.25 -2.75
N PRO A 271 -19.22 4.63 -1.74
CA PRO A 271 -18.26 3.54 -1.96
C PRO A 271 -18.89 2.30 -2.64
N GLU A 272 -20.21 2.17 -2.61
CA GLU A 272 -20.94 1.07 -3.26
C GLU A 272 -21.29 1.38 -4.73
N GLU A 273 -21.19 2.64 -5.17
CA GLU A 273 -21.38 2.98 -6.58
C GLU A 273 -20.21 2.49 -7.44
N PRO A 274 -20.46 1.93 -8.66
CA PRO A 274 -19.40 1.54 -9.57
C PRO A 274 -18.50 2.74 -9.95
N PRO A 275 -17.19 2.55 -10.19
CA PRO A 275 -16.29 3.66 -10.58
C PRO A 275 -16.76 4.47 -11.80
N SER A 276 -17.54 3.86 -12.69
CA SER A 276 -18.15 4.52 -13.84
C SER A 276 -19.32 5.46 -13.50
N GLU A 277 -20.00 5.23 -12.37
CA GLU A 277 -21.09 6.06 -11.87
C GLU A 277 -20.59 7.18 -10.95
N GLN A 278 -19.49 6.93 -10.21
CA GLN A 278 -18.84 7.91 -9.32
C GLN A 278 -18.33 9.17 -10.06
N LEU A 279 -18.15 9.12 -11.39
CA LEU A 279 -17.68 10.23 -12.24
C LEU A 279 -18.81 11.08 -12.85
N LYS A 280 -20.09 10.74 -12.64
CA LYS A 280 -21.22 11.34 -13.39
C LYS A 280 -21.85 12.59 -12.75
N ASN A 281 -21.46 12.99 -11.54
CA ASN A 281 -21.97 14.17 -10.85
C ASN A 281 -20.86 15.12 -10.41
#